data_AF-A0AB37UBJ8-F1
#
_entry.id   AF-A0AB37UBJ8-F1
#
_cell.length_a   1.000
_cell.length_b   1.000
_cell.length_c   1.000
_cell.angle_alpha   90.00
_cell.angle_beta   90.00
_cell.angle_gamma   90.00
#
_symmetry.space_group_name_H-M   'P 1'
#
loop_
_entity.id
_entity.type
_entity.pdbx_description
1 polymer ?
#
loop_
_entity_poly.entity_id
_entity_poly.type
_entity_poly.pdbx_seq_one_letter_code
_entity_poly.pdbx_strand_id
1 'polypeptide(L)'
;MLGIGMPRQEHWILDNLDRLSANAILTAGAAMDYVAGAVPTPPRWAGQFGLEWLFRLLAEPQRLWRRYSIEPWLILRLFATELLVKER
;
A
#
# COMPACT_ATOMS: atom_id res chain seq x y z
N MET A 1 5.70 12.56 7.58
CA MET A 1 5.31 11.73 6.42
C MET A 1 6.52 10.94 5.97
N LEU A 2 6.35 9.65 5.65
CA LEU A 2 7.39 8.81 5.06
C LEU A 2 7.00 8.40 3.64
N GLY A 3 7.85 8.72 2.65
CA GLY A 3 7.64 8.40 1.24
C GLY A 3 8.31 7.11 0.76
N ILE A 4 8.57 6.15 1.66
CA ILE A 4 9.28 4.91 1.31
C ILE A 4 8.27 3.83 0.93
N GLY A 5 8.60 2.95 -0.02
CA GLY A 5 7.73 1.83 -0.38
C GLY A 5 7.52 0.81 0.76
N MET A 6 6.33 0.22 0.81
CA MET A 6 6.04 -0.96 1.64
C MET A 6 6.92 -2.14 1.20
N PRO A 7 7.46 -2.97 2.12
CA PRO A 7 7.26 -2.96 3.58
C PRO A 7 8.31 -2.14 4.35
N ARG A 8 9.23 -1.45 3.65
CA ARG A 8 10.39 -0.81 4.28
C ARG A 8 10.01 0.36 5.17
N GLN A 9 8.96 1.10 4.79
CA GLN A 9 8.47 2.21 5.61
C GLN A 9 7.95 1.73 6.97
N GLU A 10 7.22 0.60 7.01
CA GLU A 10 6.65 0.05 8.25
C GLU A 10 7.76 -0.41 9.19
N HIS A 11 8.76 -1.14 8.68
CA HIS A 11 9.91 -1.57 9.47
C HIS A 11 10.69 -0.38 10.02
N TRP A 12 11.00 0.62 9.18
CA TRP A 12 11.72 1.80 9.63
C TRP A 12 10.97 2.55 10.74
N ILE A 13 9.65 2.66 10.62
CA ILE A 13 8.82 3.29 11.66
C ILE A 13 8.90 2.51 12.95
N LEU A 14 8.74 1.19 12.91
CA LEU A 14 8.81 0.34 14.11
C LEU A 14 10.19 0.40 14.76
N ASP A 15 11.26 0.33 13.97
CA ASP A 15 12.65 0.36 14.44
C ASP A 15 13.05 1.70 15.07
N ASN A 16 12.31 2.78 14.78
CA ASN A 16 12.63 4.13 15.26
C ASN A 16 11.52 4.73 16.12
N LEU A 17 10.47 3.98 16.44
CA LEU A 17 9.24 4.52 17.04
C LEU A 17 9.52 5.32 18.32
N ASP A 18 10.35 4.78 19.21
CA ASP A 18 10.72 5.39 20.49
C ASP A 18 11.51 6.70 20.33
N ARG A 19 12.08 6.93 19.14
CA ARG A 19 12.90 8.11 18.81
C ARG A 19 12.10 9.17 18.06
N LEU A 20 10.86 8.88 17.68
CA LEU A 20 10.02 9.79 16.92
C LEU A 20 9.19 10.68 17.85
N SER A 21 9.45 11.99 17.83
CA SER A 21 8.59 12.98 18.47
C SER A 21 7.51 13.45 17.49
N ALA A 22 6.50 12.62 17.24
CA ALA A 22 5.40 12.93 16.34
C ALA A 22 4.04 12.48 16.91
N ASN A 23 3.04 13.35 16.85
CA ASN A 23 1.67 13.03 17.27
C ASN A 23 0.95 12.07 16.28
N ALA A 24 1.42 12.02 15.03
CA ALA A 24 0.93 11.12 14.00
C ALA A 24 2.02 10.79 12.98
N ILE A 25 2.02 9.55 12.49
CA ILE A 25 2.94 9.09 11.44
C ILE A 25 2.11 8.72 10.22
N LEU A 26 2.39 9.39 9.10
CA LEU A 26 1.71 9.18 7.82
C LEU A 26 2.66 8.48 6.85
N THR A 27 2.28 7.29 6.40
CA THR A 27 2.95 6.56 5.33
C THR A 27 2.38 7.01 3.98
N ALA A 28 3.27 7.51 3.12
CA ALA A 28 2.94 8.21 1.89
C ALA A 28 3.80 7.68 0.73
N GLY A 29 3.93 6.36 0.59
CA GLY A 29 4.79 5.70 -0.42
C GLY A 29 4.58 6.22 -1.85
N ALA A 30 3.71 5.58 -2.63
CA ALA A 30 3.49 5.99 -4.03
C ALA A 30 2.87 7.40 -4.18
N ALA A 31 2.31 7.97 -3.10
CA ALA A 31 1.79 9.33 -3.11
C ALA A 31 2.88 10.37 -3.46
N MET A 32 4.10 10.18 -2.96
CA MET A 32 5.23 11.05 -3.32
C MET A 32 5.64 10.87 -4.78
N ASP A 33 5.60 9.65 -5.31
CA ASP A 33 5.90 9.37 -6.72
C ASP A 33 4.91 10.09 -7.66
N TYR A 34 3.62 10.17 -7.28
CA TYR A 34 2.61 10.94 -8.03
C TYR A 34 2.89 12.44 -8.00
N VAL A 35 3.19 13.00 -6.82
CA VAL A 35 3.49 14.43 -6.67
C VAL A 35 4.76 14.82 -7.44
N ALA A 36 5.75 13.94 -7.46
CA ALA A 36 7.00 14.13 -8.22
C ALA A 36 6.83 13.91 -9.73
N GLY A 37 5.67 13.43 -10.20
CA GLY A 37 5.45 13.08 -11.61
C GLY A 37 6.24 11.86 -12.09
N ALA A 38 6.77 11.06 -11.17
CA ALA A 38 7.57 9.87 -11.48
C ALA A 38 6.71 8.70 -11.99
N VAL A 39 5.42 8.67 -11.61
CA VAL A 39 4.44 7.69 -12.08
C VAL A 39 3.24 8.39 -12.71
N PRO A 40 2.63 7.80 -13.76
CA PRO A 40 1.49 8.40 -14.42
C PRO A 40 0.28 8.41 -13.48
N THR A 41 -0.38 9.56 -13.37
CA THR A 41 -1.62 9.68 -12.57
C THR A 41 -2.78 9.03 -13.32
N PRO A 42 -3.58 8.16 -12.67
CA PRO A 42 -4.77 7.60 -13.29
C PRO A 42 -5.73 8.71 -13.76
N PRO A 43 -6.38 8.55 -14.92
CA PRO A 43 -7.37 9.53 -15.36
C PRO A 43 -8.56 9.54 -14.41
N ARG A 44 -9.21 10.71 -14.24
CA ARG A 44 -10.29 10.90 -13.23
C ARG A 44 -11.46 9.91 -13.39
N TRP A 45 -11.76 9.49 -14.61
CA TRP A 45 -12.82 8.50 -14.86
C TRP A 45 -12.46 7.13 -14.26
N ALA A 46 -11.18 6.74 -14.22
CA ALA A 46 -10.78 5.45 -13.66
C ALA A 46 -11.10 5.39 -12.15
N GLY A 47 -10.95 6.50 -11.43
CA GLY A 47 -11.37 6.61 -10.03
C GLY A 47 -12.87 6.38 -9.83
N GLN A 48 -13.71 6.92 -10.72
CA GLN A 48 -15.17 6.77 -10.64
C GLN A 48 -15.63 5.32 -10.80
N PHE A 49 -14.89 4.51 -11.56
CA PHE A 49 -15.18 3.09 -11.77
C PHE A 49 -14.36 2.17 -10.84
N GLY A 50 -13.54 2.71 -9.94
CA GLY A 50 -12.66 1.91 -9.08
C GLY A 50 -11.55 1.17 -9.84
N LEU A 51 -11.17 1.66 -11.01
CA LEU A 51 -10.19 1.04 -11.93
C LEU A 51 -8.76 1.59 -11.77
N GLU A 52 -8.50 2.40 -10.76
CA GLU A 52 -7.17 2.98 -10.52
C GLU A 52 -6.11 1.90 -10.29
N TRP A 53 -6.46 0.81 -9.61
CA TRP A 53 -5.55 -0.32 -9.40
C TRP A 53 -5.17 -0.97 -10.74
N LEU A 54 -6.11 -1.10 -11.68
CA LEU A 54 -5.86 -1.70 -12.99
C LEU A 54 -4.97 -0.78 -13.82
N PHE A 55 -5.24 0.52 -13.81
CA PHE A 55 -4.37 1.51 -14.46
C PHE A 55 -2.93 1.42 -13.94
N ARG A 56 -2.76 1.35 -12.60
CA ARG A 56 -1.45 1.19 -11.97
C ARG A 56 -0.78 -0.12 -12.36
N LEU A 57 -1.53 -1.22 -12.39
CA LEU A 57 -1.01 -2.52 -12.82
C LEU A 57 -0.50 -2.49 -14.25
N LEU A 58 -1.21 -1.82 -15.16
CA LEU A 58 -0.79 -1.67 -16.55
C LEU A 58 0.43 -0.76 -16.69
N ALA A 59 0.55 0.26 -15.84
CA ALA A 59 1.72 1.14 -15.81
C ALA A 59 2.98 0.46 -15.25
N GLU A 60 2.84 -0.40 -14.24
CA GLU A 60 3.95 -1.08 -13.57
C GLU A 60 3.69 -2.57 -13.35
N PRO A 61 3.56 -3.36 -14.43
CA PRO A 61 3.10 -4.74 -14.35
C PRO A 61 4.06 -5.61 -13.54
N GLN A 62 5.37 -5.48 -13.75
CA GLN A 62 6.39 -6.26 -13.05
C GLN A 62 6.42 -6.00 -11.53
N ARG A 63 6.05 -4.79 -11.09
CA ARG A 63 6.05 -4.42 -9.68
C ARG A 63 4.75 -4.81 -8.98
N LEU A 64 3.61 -4.60 -9.64
CA LEU A 64 2.29 -4.68 -9.00
C LEU A 64 1.55 -5.99 -9.23
N TRP A 65 1.92 -6.82 -10.22
CA TRP A 65 1.22 -8.09 -10.49
C TRP A 65 1.17 -8.99 -9.25
N ARG A 66 2.29 -9.14 -8.54
CA ARG A 66 2.37 -9.97 -7.34
C ARG A 66 1.50 -9.41 -6.22
N ARG A 67 1.50 -8.08 -6.10
CA ARG A 67 0.75 -7.34 -5.09
C ARG A 67 -0.76 -7.48 -5.28
N TYR A 68 -1.25 -7.52 -6.51
CA TYR A 68 -2.68 -7.63 -6.78
C TYR A 68 -3.17 -9.06 -6.99
N SER A 69 -2.29 -9.99 -7.39
CA SER A 69 -2.69 -11.37 -7.65
C SER A 69 -2.40 -12.34 -6.52
N ILE A 70 -1.43 -12.05 -5.63
CA ILE A 70 -1.01 -12.99 -4.57
C ILE A 70 -1.38 -12.48 -3.17
N GLU A 71 -1.04 -11.24 -2.85
CA GLU A 71 -1.24 -10.69 -1.50
C GLU A 71 -2.70 -10.73 -1.02
N PRO A 72 -3.74 -10.49 -1.85
CA PRO A 72 -5.13 -10.56 -1.39
C PRO A 72 -5.52 -11.93 -0.85
N TRP A 73 -5.01 -13.02 -1.44
CA TRP A 73 -5.29 -14.37 -0.95
C TRP A 73 -4.59 -14.67 0.36
N LEU A 74 -3.37 -14.14 0.54
CA LEU A 74 -2.66 -14.22 1.81
C LEU A 74 -3.41 -13.46 2.90
N ILE A 75 -3.82 -12.23 2.61
CA ILE A 75 -4.59 -11.39 3.55
C ILE A 75 -5.93 -12.05 3.88
N LEU A 76 -6.65 -12.57 2.88
CA LEU A 76 -7.92 -13.26 3.09
C LEU A 76 -7.76 -14.46 4.02
N ARG A 77 -6.70 -15.26 3.83
CA ARG A 77 -6.40 -16.40 4.70
C ARG A 77 -6.08 -15.94 6.13
N LEU A 78 -5.23 -14.93 6.30
CA LEU A 78 -4.89 -14.38 7.62
C LEU A 78 -6.13 -13.83 8.32
N PHE A 79 -6.96 -13.08 7.60
CA PHE A 79 -8.19 -12.53 8.09
C PHE A 79 -9.21 -13.60 8.49
N ALA A 80 -9.37 -14.65 7.68
CA ALA A 80 -10.22 -15.79 8.02
C ALA A 80 -9.72 -16.53 9.27
N THR A 81 -8.39 -16.67 9.43
CA THR A 81 -7.80 -17.29 10.62
C THR A 81 -8.10 -16.47 11.87
N GLU A 82 -7.92 -15.15 11.81
CA GLU A 82 -8.24 -14.23 12.92
C GLU A 82 -9.73 -14.27 13.29
N LEU A 83 -10.64 -14.28 12.31
CA LEU A 83 -12.08 -14.39 12.58
C LEU A 83 -12.44 -15.70 13.29
N LEU A 84 -11.87 -16.83 12.86
CA LEU A 84 -12.13 -18.13 13.46
C LEU A 84 -11.54 -18.28 14.87
N VAL A 85 -10.42 -17.61 15.16
CA VAL A 85 -9.81 -17.59 16.50
C VAL A 85 -10.60 -16.69 17.44
N LYS A 86 -11.13 -15.57 16.95
CA LYS A 86 -11.89 -14.60 17.76
C LYS A 86 -13.30 -15.07 18.14
N GLU A 87 -13.83 -16.09 17.46
CA GLU A 87 -15.09 -16.76 17.82
C GLU A 87 -14.91 -17.92 18.83
N ARG A 88 -13.69 -18.15 19.36
CA ARG A 88 -13.43 -19.01 20.52
C ARG A 88 -13.04 -18.21 21.75
#